data_AF-A0A423XXE7-F1
#
_entry.id   AF-A0A423XXE7-F1
#
_cell.length_a   1.000
_cell.length_b   1.000
_cell.length_c   1.000
_cell.angle_alpha   90.00
_cell.angle_beta   90.00
_cell.angle_gamma   90.00
#
_symmetry.space_group_name_H-M   'P 1'
#
loop_
_entity.id
_entity.type
_entity.pdbx_description
1 polymer ?
#
loop_
_entity_poly.entity_id
_entity_poly.type
_entity_poly.pdbx_seq_one_letter_code
_entity_poly.pdbx_strand_id
1 'polypeptide(L)'
;MSEQMEIINGVRIKYRYKKRKYDTQHMLFIFSGFGGAGMFTWDFANALQDCPAHVVWIKDDFHDACTYYLCHNNDFYVEQAVIAFVEKMLFRHNLNKTQCTLAGFSKGGSAALWYGLKYNFKNIISTVPQFHIGSYARNHWPEVFMHMTGEASEAAARQLDALLPHQLTNDRAVDKNIYLLTSEADIQYESEVKPYIPEFRKYQNFNLFMARSMLIREHNQVTSYHVPLLLGIFYSLSQGAVPRYGDCELTADNTLLPRPLKPQPVAVLKKVAVKNALLFPEGIAVLKGLDCTEYQDIQVDLVFKADNFEELFRIAKAHRPILTRQLYDGGFVNYDKGWFCTLRYEGLSLEALPAGTYQLFLDITCQQTWARKALETEPSQANAMLAVSEALEVFSHEGNVYITRKAGL
;
A
#
# COMPACT_ATOMS: atom_id res chain seq x y z
N MET A 1 15.84 2.30 -9.19
CA MET A 1 16.87 2.07 -8.16
C MET A 1 16.94 0.59 -7.86
N SER A 2 18.12 -0.03 -7.95
CA SER A 2 18.34 -1.43 -7.62
C SER A 2 18.42 -1.66 -6.12
N GLU A 3 18.07 -2.86 -5.67
CA GLU A 3 18.35 -3.33 -4.30
C GLU A 3 19.87 -3.49 -4.13
N GLN A 4 20.37 -3.06 -2.99
CA GLN A 4 21.76 -3.15 -2.54
C GLN A 4 21.81 -3.94 -1.24
N MET A 5 22.99 -4.43 -0.90
CA MET A 5 23.22 -5.19 0.33
C MET A 5 24.51 -4.75 0.99
N GLU A 6 24.47 -4.55 2.31
CA GLU A 6 25.65 -4.26 3.12
C GLU A 6 25.64 -5.16 4.38
N ILE A 7 26.79 -5.72 4.72
CA ILE A 7 26.95 -6.53 5.94
C ILE A 7 27.34 -5.62 7.09
N ILE A 8 26.53 -5.60 8.15
CA ILE A 8 26.75 -4.82 9.37
C ILE A 8 26.65 -5.76 10.56
N ASN A 9 27.72 -5.87 11.36
CA ASN A 9 27.79 -6.77 12.51
C ASN A 9 27.39 -8.23 12.19
N GLY A 10 27.77 -8.72 11.00
CA GLY A 10 27.40 -10.06 10.52
C GLY A 10 25.99 -10.19 9.96
N VAL A 11 25.18 -9.13 9.99
CA VAL A 11 23.80 -9.10 9.47
C VAL A 11 23.77 -8.50 8.07
N ARG A 12 23.04 -9.14 7.15
CA ARG A 12 22.81 -8.62 5.79
C ARG A 12 21.69 -7.58 5.83
N ILE A 13 22.02 -6.31 5.60
CA ILE A 13 21.04 -5.23 5.44
C ILE A 13 20.74 -5.06 3.96
N LYS A 14 19.49 -5.33 3.53
CA LYS A 14 19.01 -5.05 2.16
C LYS A 14 18.41 -3.65 2.13
N TYR A 15 18.85 -2.80 1.20
CA TYR A 15 18.39 -1.41 1.11
C TYR A 15 18.31 -0.91 -0.33
N ARG A 16 17.56 0.17 -0.54
CA ARG A 16 17.64 0.99 -1.77
C ARG A 16 18.16 2.36 -1.40
N TYR A 17 18.94 2.96 -2.28
CA TYR A 17 19.53 4.25 -2.05
C TYR A 17 19.34 5.19 -3.23
N LYS A 18 18.89 6.40 -2.91
CA LYS A 18 18.85 7.56 -3.77
C LYS A 18 19.82 8.60 -3.26
N LYS A 19 20.71 9.05 -4.13
CA LYS A 19 21.60 10.18 -3.85
C LYS A 19 20.80 11.49 -3.82
N ARG A 20 21.16 12.41 -2.91
CA ARG A 20 20.62 13.77 -2.86
C ARG A 20 20.78 14.52 -4.17
N LYS A 21 19.92 15.51 -4.38
CA LYS A 21 20.06 16.53 -5.43
C LYS A 21 20.73 17.77 -4.81
N TYR A 22 21.47 18.52 -5.63
CA TYR A 22 22.07 19.83 -5.26
C TYR A 22 22.93 19.80 -3.99
N ASP A 23 22.72 20.75 -3.08
CA ASP A 23 23.46 21.01 -1.84
C ASP A 23 22.74 20.48 -0.58
N THR A 24 21.58 19.85 -0.71
CA THR A 24 20.72 19.42 0.40
C THR A 24 21.42 18.50 1.41
N GLN A 25 21.70 18.98 2.61
CA GLN A 25 22.38 18.23 3.67
C GLN A 25 21.39 17.51 4.58
N HIS A 26 20.62 16.57 4.03
CA HIS A 26 19.64 15.79 4.78
C HIS A 26 19.57 14.35 4.29
N MET A 27 19.26 13.42 5.19
CA MET A 27 19.01 12.02 4.87
C MET A 27 17.67 11.54 5.44
N LEU A 28 16.87 10.93 4.58
CA LEU A 28 15.59 10.32 4.92
C LEU A 28 15.76 8.80 4.93
N PHE A 29 15.52 8.17 6.08
CA PHE A 29 15.41 6.71 6.18
C PHE A 29 13.94 6.32 6.18
N ILE A 30 13.57 5.43 5.24
CA ILE A 30 12.24 4.86 5.13
C ILE A 30 12.28 3.41 5.62
N PHE A 31 11.59 3.15 6.72
CA PHE A 31 11.23 1.82 7.19
C PHE A 31 9.93 1.42 6.50
N SER A 32 10.00 0.36 5.69
CA SER A 32 8.84 -0.17 4.97
C SER A 32 7.95 -1.03 5.87
N GLY A 33 6.64 -0.98 5.64
CA GLY A 33 5.62 -1.81 6.26
C GLY A 33 5.58 -3.24 5.70
N PHE A 34 4.43 -3.89 5.82
CA PHE A 34 4.14 -5.16 5.12
C PHE A 34 3.61 -4.88 3.71
N GLY A 35 4.00 -5.70 2.73
CA GLY A 35 3.52 -5.56 1.36
C GLY A 35 2.14 -6.18 1.15
N GLY A 36 1.35 -5.63 0.22
CA GLY A 36 0.03 -6.20 -0.12
C GLY A 36 0.08 -7.57 -0.81
N ALA A 37 1.26 -7.99 -1.31
CA ALA A 37 1.47 -9.28 -1.99
C ALA A 37 2.45 -10.20 -1.23
N GLY A 38 2.89 -9.81 -0.03
CA GLY A 38 3.87 -10.56 0.75
C GLY A 38 4.54 -9.70 1.83
N MET A 39 5.48 -10.28 2.56
CA MET A 39 6.09 -9.64 3.74
C MET A 39 6.89 -8.35 3.42
N PHE A 40 7.37 -8.21 2.19
CA PHE A 40 8.30 -7.13 1.81
C PHE A 40 7.69 -6.09 0.86
N THR A 41 8.11 -4.83 1.04
CA THR A 41 7.73 -3.71 0.18
C THR A 41 8.81 -2.62 0.19
N TRP A 42 8.65 -1.63 -0.67
CA TRP A 42 9.46 -0.40 -0.74
C TRP A 42 8.54 0.81 -0.68
N ASP A 43 8.14 1.20 0.53
CA ASP A 43 7.15 2.27 0.70
C ASP A 43 7.67 3.61 0.18
N PHE A 44 6.79 4.40 -0.42
CA PHE A 44 7.12 5.71 -1.02
C PHE A 44 8.19 5.70 -2.12
N ALA A 45 8.62 4.53 -2.62
CA ALA A 45 9.69 4.44 -3.62
C ALA A 45 9.41 5.32 -4.85
N ASN A 46 8.17 5.37 -5.34
CA ASN A 46 7.78 6.22 -6.46
C ASN A 46 7.54 7.67 -6.04
N ALA A 47 7.02 7.91 -4.84
CA ALA A 47 6.64 9.25 -4.37
C ALA A 47 7.86 10.14 -4.02
N LEU A 48 8.99 9.55 -3.61
CA LEU A 48 10.18 10.28 -3.16
C LEU A 48 11.25 10.43 -4.26
N GLN A 49 10.95 10.13 -5.52
CA GLN A 49 11.90 10.28 -6.63
C GLN A 49 12.38 11.74 -6.79
N ASP A 50 11.55 12.71 -6.40
CA ASP A 50 11.90 14.13 -6.48
C ASP A 50 12.37 14.76 -5.17
N CYS A 51 12.38 14.01 -4.08
CA CYS A 51 12.91 14.47 -2.79
C CYS A 51 14.37 14.98 -2.95
N PRO A 52 14.71 16.20 -2.49
CA PRO A 52 16.06 16.72 -2.66
C PRO A 52 17.10 16.03 -1.76
N ALA A 53 16.68 15.42 -0.65
CA ALA A 53 17.54 14.71 0.29
C ALA A 53 18.11 13.38 -0.27
N HIS A 54 19.11 12.85 0.43
CA HIS A 54 19.41 11.42 0.35
C HIS A 54 18.21 10.63 0.84
N VAL A 55 17.85 9.54 0.16
CA VAL A 55 16.77 8.65 0.63
C VAL A 55 17.30 7.23 0.68
N VAL A 56 17.16 6.61 1.84
CA VAL A 56 17.56 5.22 2.11
C VAL A 56 16.32 4.46 2.52
N TRP A 57 15.90 3.50 1.72
CA TRP A 57 14.86 2.57 2.13
C TRP A 57 15.54 1.34 2.72
N ILE A 58 15.15 0.95 3.92
CA ILE A 58 15.62 -0.28 4.56
C ILE A 58 14.52 -1.32 4.41
N LYS A 59 14.87 -2.50 3.90
CA LYS A 59 13.94 -3.62 3.78
C LYS A 59 14.02 -4.45 5.06
N ASP A 60 12.87 -4.75 5.65
CA ASP A 60 12.77 -5.67 6.78
C ASP A 60 12.82 -7.12 6.31
N ASP A 61 14.00 -7.56 5.87
CA ASP A 61 14.23 -8.86 5.26
C ASP A 61 15.48 -9.48 5.91
N PHE A 62 15.25 -10.17 7.03
CA PHE A 62 16.27 -10.74 7.89
C PHE A 62 15.97 -12.23 8.05
N HIS A 63 16.79 -13.06 7.39
CA HIS A 63 16.54 -14.50 7.25
C HIS A 63 15.22 -14.80 6.52
N ASP A 64 14.97 -14.06 5.43
CA ASP A 64 13.84 -14.24 4.52
C ASP A 64 12.44 -14.05 5.16
N ALA A 65 12.41 -13.39 6.33
CA ALA A 65 11.19 -12.94 6.99
C ALA A 65 11.37 -11.56 7.63
N CYS A 66 10.25 -10.93 7.98
CA CYS A 66 10.24 -9.65 8.70
C CYS A 66 10.56 -9.84 10.19
N THR A 67 11.08 -8.78 10.81
CA THR A 67 11.47 -8.76 12.23
C THR A 67 11.03 -7.50 12.94
N TYR A 68 10.17 -6.69 12.33
CA TYR A 68 9.86 -5.33 12.79
C TYR A 68 11.11 -4.44 12.90
N TYR A 69 12.21 -4.81 12.22
CA TYR A 69 13.54 -4.23 12.40
C TYR A 69 14.05 -4.35 13.84
N LEU A 70 13.61 -5.35 14.62
CA LEU A 70 13.92 -5.47 16.05
C LEU A 70 14.74 -6.74 16.35
N CYS A 71 14.13 -7.90 16.19
CA CYS A 71 14.69 -9.14 16.72
C CYS A 71 14.36 -10.38 15.88
N HIS A 72 15.19 -11.41 16.06
CA HIS A 72 14.99 -12.75 15.51
C HIS A 72 15.37 -13.75 16.61
N ASN A 73 14.50 -14.73 16.88
CA ASN A 73 14.60 -15.64 18.04
C ASN A 73 14.82 -14.94 19.40
N ASN A 74 14.09 -13.85 19.65
CA ASN A 74 14.21 -12.97 20.82
C ASN A 74 15.59 -12.30 21.02
N ASP A 75 16.49 -12.38 20.04
CA ASP A 75 17.76 -11.66 20.04
C ASP A 75 17.65 -10.37 19.19
N PHE A 76 18.03 -9.24 19.79
CA PHE A 76 17.95 -7.89 19.22
C PHE A 76 19.18 -7.51 18.38
N TYR A 77 20.00 -8.46 17.94
CA TYR A 77 21.12 -8.19 17.03
C TYR A 77 20.68 -7.51 15.72
N VAL A 78 19.45 -7.76 15.25
CA VAL A 78 18.87 -7.06 14.09
C VAL A 78 18.76 -5.56 14.38
N GLU A 79 18.23 -5.19 15.54
CA GLU A 79 18.13 -3.81 15.97
C GLU A 79 19.50 -3.12 15.95
N GLN A 80 20.51 -3.79 16.54
CA GLN A 80 21.87 -3.26 16.62
C GLN A 80 22.51 -3.09 15.24
N ALA A 81 22.26 -4.01 14.30
CA ALA A 81 22.77 -3.91 12.95
C ALA A 81 22.10 -2.80 12.14
N VAL A 82 20.79 -2.60 12.31
CA VAL A 82 20.04 -1.54 11.62
C VAL A 82 20.48 -0.15 12.11
N ILE A 83 20.61 0.08 13.42
CA ILE A 83 21.12 1.37 13.90
C ILE A 83 22.55 1.62 13.45
N ALA A 84 23.43 0.62 13.51
CA ALA A 84 24.81 0.74 13.04
C ALA A 84 24.87 1.05 11.53
N PHE A 85 23.96 0.48 10.74
CA PHE A 85 23.82 0.83 9.32
C PHE A 85 23.40 2.29 9.12
N VAL A 86 22.37 2.74 9.84
CA VAL A 86 21.87 4.13 9.78
C VAL A 86 22.98 5.13 10.14
N GLU A 87 23.67 4.91 11.24
CA GLU A 87 24.77 5.77 11.69
C GLU A 87 25.96 5.75 10.72
N LYS A 88 26.30 4.58 10.16
CA LYS A 88 27.34 4.45 9.13
C LYS A 88 26.98 5.22 7.86
N MET A 89 25.72 5.18 7.43
CA MET A 89 25.24 5.94 6.26
C MET A 89 25.29 7.45 6.51
N LEU A 90 24.89 7.91 7.70
CA LEU A 90 25.02 9.32 8.08
C LEU A 90 26.49 9.76 8.07
N PHE A 91 27.36 9.00 8.75
CA PHE A 91 28.80 9.27 8.81
C PHE A 91 29.45 9.33 7.43
N ARG A 92 29.16 8.35 6.55
CA ARG A 92 29.66 8.29 5.16
C ARG A 92 29.30 9.53 4.34
N HIS A 93 28.21 10.21 4.71
CA HIS A 93 27.71 11.40 4.02
C HIS A 93 27.96 12.71 4.78
N ASN A 94 28.77 12.68 5.85
CA ASN A 94 29.04 13.83 6.73
C ASN A 94 27.76 14.47 7.30
N LEU A 95 26.75 13.63 7.59
CA LEU A 95 25.51 14.03 8.23
C LEU A 95 25.45 13.48 9.65
N ASN A 96 24.57 14.04 10.47
CA ASN A 96 24.31 13.58 11.82
C ASN A 96 22.80 13.45 12.09
N LYS A 97 22.43 13.03 13.31
CA LYS A 97 21.04 12.73 13.70
C LYS A 97 20.07 13.93 13.64
N THR A 98 20.57 15.17 13.62
CA THR A 98 19.73 16.38 13.44
C THR A 98 19.40 16.65 11.98
N GLN A 99 20.24 16.17 11.06
CA GLN A 99 20.11 16.25 9.60
C GLN A 99 19.53 14.96 9.02
N CYS A 100 18.68 14.30 9.81
CA CYS A 100 18.12 12.99 9.50
C CYS A 100 16.63 12.96 9.83
N THR A 101 15.84 12.31 8.99
CA THR A 101 14.45 11.96 9.27
C THR A 101 14.28 10.46 9.22
N LEU A 102 13.70 9.89 10.27
CA LEU A 102 13.23 8.51 10.28
C LEU A 102 11.74 8.51 9.96
N ALA A 103 11.33 7.72 8.99
CA ALA A 103 9.93 7.66 8.60
C ALA A 103 9.46 6.24 8.25
N GLY A 104 8.17 5.99 8.46
CA GLY A 104 7.56 4.74 8.04
C GLY A 104 6.06 4.65 8.31
N PHE A 105 5.47 3.58 7.80
CA PHE A 105 4.05 3.29 7.86
C PHE A 105 3.77 1.94 8.51
N SER A 106 2.73 1.85 9.35
CA SER A 106 2.39 0.61 10.05
C SER A 106 3.62 0.10 10.81
N LYS A 107 4.13 -1.08 10.47
CA LYS A 107 5.35 -1.66 11.04
C LYS A 107 6.54 -0.70 10.91
N GLY A 108 6.65 -0.04 9.77
CA GLY A 108 7.67 0.99 9.55
C GLY A 108 7.47 2.22 10.42
N GLY A 109 6.22 2.58 10.74
CA GLY A 109 5.89 3.67 11.66
C GLY A 109 6.32 3.33 13.09
N SER A 110 6.09 2.09 13.51
CA SER A 110 6.59 1.55 14.79
C SER A 110 8.11 1.61 14.85
N ALA A 111 8.81 1.19 13.79
CA ALA A 111 10.26 1.26 13.70
C ALA A 111 10.76 2.71 13.74
N ALA A 112 10.19 3.62 12.95
CA ALA A 112 10.58 5.03 12.94
C ALA A 112 10.46 5.66 14.33
N LEU A 113 9.38 5.37 15.06
CA LEU A 113 9.22 5.78 16.46
C LEU A 113 10.27 5.11 17.36
N TRP A 114 10.38 3.79 17.33
CA TRP A 114 11.32 3.04 18.16
C TRP A 114 12.75 3.57 18.05
N TYR A 115 13.28 3.63 16.83
CA TYR A 115 14.64 4.11 16.59
C TYR A 115 14.78 5.59 16.91
N GLY A 116 13.78 6.39 16.57
CA GLY A 116 13.83 7.83 16.79
C GLY A 116 13.86 8.20 18.27
N LEU A 117 13.06 7.51 19.07
CA LEU A 117 12.98 7.68 20.52
C LEU A 117 14.22 7.12 21.21
N LYS A 118 14.57 5.84 20.95
CA LYS A 118 15.65 5.14 21.64
C LYS A 118 17.04 5.69 21.32
N TYR A 119 17.28 6.06 20.06
CA TYR A 119 18.60 6.50 19.59
C TYR A 119 18.70 8.01 19.35
N ASN A 120 17.72 8.77 19.84
CA ASN A 120 17.69 10.23 19.86
C ASN A 120 17.84 10.90 18.48
N PHE A 121 17.03 10.46 17.51
CA PHE A 121 16.92 11.17 16.23
C PHE A 121 15.99 12.36 16.35
N LYS A 122 16.32 13.44 15.64
CA LYS A 122 15.61 14.71 15.76
C LYS A 122 14.24 14.70 15.09
N ASN A 123 14.15 14.12 13.89
CA ASN A 123 12.94 14.18 13.07
C ASN A 123 12.35 12.78 12.87
N ILE A 124 11.09 12.61 13.25
CA ILE A 124 10.38 11.33 13.22
C ILE A 124 9.02 11.54 12.55
N ILE A 125 8.72 10.76 11.52
CA ILE A 125 7.43 10.78 10.83
C ILE A 125 6.83 9.38 10.90
N SER A 126 5.69 9.24 11.56
CA SER A 126 5.04 7.95 11.75
C SER A 126 3.60 8.02 11.29
N THR A 127 3.22 7.10 10.41
CA THR A 127 1.84 6.97 9.94
C THR A 127 1.25 5.66 10.45
N VAL A 128 0.14 5.75 11.21
CA VAL A 128 -0.60 4.64 11.84
C VAL A 128 0.29 3.51 12.39
N PRO A 129 1.22 3.82 13.32
CA PRO A 129 2.11 2.83 13.92
C PRO A 129 1.34 1.78 14.72
N GLN A 130 1.84 0.54 14.72
CA GLN A 130 1.46 -0.46 15.72
C GLN A 130 2.30 -0.28 16.98
N PHE A 131 1.67 -0.10 18.13
CA PHE A 131 2.35 -0.03 19.42
C PHE A 131 2.47 -1.42 20.06
N HIS A 132 1.46 -2.27 19.88
CA HIS A 132 1.44 -3.65 20.36
C HIS A 132 2.01 -4.60 19.28
N ILE A 133 3.33 -4.55 19.10
CA ILE A 133 4.04 -5.28 18.04
C ILE A 133 3.84 -6.80 18.14
N GLY A 134 3.95 -7.37 19.34
CA GLY A 134 3.86 -8.81 19.56
C GLY A 134 2.46 -9.34 19.30
N SER A 135 1.44 -8.70 19.87
CA SER A 135 0.04 -9.05 19.65
C SER A 135 -0.35 -8.90 18.19
N TYR A 136 0.05 -7.81 17.52
CA TYR A 136 -0.25 -7.61 16.11
C TYR A 136 0.41 -8.67 15.22
N ALA A 137 1.72 -8.90 15.40
CA ALA A 137 2.44 -9.89 14.62
C ALA A 137 1.83 -11.29 14.85
N ARG A 138 1.52 -11.67 16.08
CA ARG A 138 0.94 -12.98 16.36
C ARG A 138 -0.43 -13.20 15.72
N ASN A 139 -1.30 -12.20 15.76
CA ASN A 139 -2.68 -12.33 15.28
C ASN A 139 -2.80 -12.22 13.75
N HIS A 140 -1.92 -11.45 13.10
CA HIS A 140 -2.02 -11.17 11.67
C HIS A 140 -0.88 -11.78 10.83
N TRP A 141 0.26 -12.07 11.45
CA TRP A 141 1.46 -12.58 10.79
C TRP A 141 2.16 -13.66 11.67
N PRO A 142 1.48 -14.77 12.00
CA PRO A 142 1.98 -15.75 12.97
C PRO A 142 3.37 -16.31 12.63
N GLU A 143 3.69 -16.46 11.34
CA GLU A 143 5.03 -16.85 10.88
C GLU A 143 6.10 -15.79 11.22
N VAL A 144 5.77 -14.50 11.06
CA VAL A 144 6.65 -13.39 11.44
C VAL A 144 6.83 -13.34 12.96
N PHE A 145 5.75 -13.57 13.72
CA PHE A 145 5.85 -13.63 15.18
C PHE A 145 6.77 -14.76 15.63
N MET A 146 6.54 -15.98 15.13
CA MET A 146 7.39 -17.14 15.42
C MET A 146 8.85 -16.88 15.02
N HIS A 147 9.09 -16.21 13.89
CA HIS A 147 10.42 -15.81 13.45
C HIS A 147 11.10 -14.82 14.41
N MET A 148 10.35 -13.83 14.89
CA MET A 148 10.85 -12.83 15.83
C MET A 148 11.19 -13.41 17.19
N THR A 149 10.36 -14.33 17.71
CA THR A 149 10.44 -14.78 19.12
C THR A 149 11.06 -16.16 19.29
N GLY A 150 11.01 -17.01 18.25
CA GLY A 150 11.34 -18.43 18.33
C GLY A 150 10.27 -19.28 19.04
N GLU A 151 9.20 -18.67 19.53
CA GLU A 151 8.12 -19.33 20.28
C GLU A 151 6.76 -18.64 20.12
N ALA A 152 5.67 -19.39 20.25
CA ALA A 152 4.31 -18.87 20.07
C ALA A 152 3.62 -18.42 21.39
N SER A 153 4.39 -17.97 22.38
CA SER A 153 3.87 -17.73 23.75
C SER A 153 3.21 -16.35 23.94
N GLU A 154 2.21 -16.29 24.81
CA GLU A 154 1.61 -15.02 25.28
C GLU A 154 2.62 -14.12 25.99
N ALA A 155 3.62 -14.72 26.64
CA ALA A 155 4.66 -13.99 27.35
C ALA A 155 5.58 -13.26 26.36
N ALA A 156 5.99 -13.92 25.28
CA ALA A 156 6.77 -13.30 24.21
C ALA A 156 5.99 -12.19 23.50
N ALA A 157 4.69 -12.36 23.26
CA ALA A 157 3.84 -11.30 22.71
C ALA A 157 3.84 -10.06 23.61
N ARG A 158 3.62 -10.25 24.92
CA ARG A 158 3.65 -9.16 25.92
C ARG A 158 5.01 -8.48 26.03
N GLN A 159 6.11 -9.23 25.89
CA GLN A 159 7.46 -8.65 25.88
C GLN A 159 7.64 -7.67 24.73
N LEU A 160 7.22 -8.04 23.51
CA LEU A 160 7.30 -7.17 22.34
C LEU A 160 6.31 -6.01 22.42
N ASP A 161 5.09 -6.22 22.94
CA ASP A 161 4.08 -5.18 23.12
C ASP A 161 4.52 -4.08 24.10
N ALA A 162 5.35 -4.44 25.08
CA ALA A 162 5.85 -3.49 26.07
C ALA A 162 6.92 -2.53 25.52
N LEU A 163 7.60 -2.88 24.42
CA LEU A 163 8.79 -2.16 23.94
C LEU A 163 8.47 -0.69 23.62
N LEU A 164 7.67 -0.45 22.58
CA LEU A 164 7.42 0.91 22.10
C LEU A 164 6.67 1.79 23.11
N PRO A 165 5.60 1.31 23.80
CA PRO A 165 4.97 2.04 24.88
C PRO A 165 5.96 2.47 25.99
N HIS A 166 6.78 1.54 26.49
CA HIS A 166 7.75 1.87 27.53
C HIS A 166 8.81 2.86 27.04
N GLN A 167 9.27 2.72 25.79
CA GLN A 167 10.22 3.67 25.22
C GLN A 167 9.61 5.06 25.07
N LEU A 168 8.35 5.14 24.62
CA LEU A 168 7.62 6.40 24.52
C LEU A 168 7.45 7.05 25.89
N THR A 169 6.96 6.33 26.91
CA THR A 169 6.74 6.88 28.25
C THR A 169 8.06 7.32 28.91
N ASN A 170 9.12 6.52 28.79
CA ASN A 170 10.39 6.78 29.49
C ASN A 170 11.33 7.77 28.78
N ASP A 171 11.11 8.10 27.50
CA ASP A 171 11.98 9.07 26.81
C ASP A 171 11.98 10.42 27.52
N ARG A 172 13.19 10.92 27.82
CA ARG A 172 13.43 12.23 28.46
C ARG A 172 13.99 13.26 27.48
N ALA A 173 14.45 12.85 26.30
CA ALA A 173 14.96 13.74 25.28
C ALA A 173 13.77 14.32 24.48
N VAL A 174 13.11 15.32 25.04
CA VAL A 174 11.84 15.87 24.51
C VAL A 174 12.00 16.85 23.35
N ASP A 175 13.23 17.25 23.04
CA ASP A 175 13.53 18.15 21.92
C ASP A 175 13.54 17.39 20.57
N LYS A 176 12.37 16.91 20.16
CA LYS A 176 12.14 16.15 18.92
C LYS A 176 11.00 16.74 18.09
N ASN A 177 11.10 16.56 16.78
CA ASN A 177 10.06 16.87 15.80
C ASN A 177 9.35 15.56 15.45
N ILE A 178 8.13 15.38 15.95
CA ILE A 178 7.33 14.17 15.72
C ILE A 178 6.09 14.55 14.93
N TYR A 179 5.88 13.89 13.81
CA TYR A 179 4.71 14.03 12.96
C TYR A 179 3.98 12.68 12.94
N LEU A 180 2.84 12.60 13.64
CA LEU A 180 1.99 11.42 13.71
C LEU A 180 0.76 11.62 12.82
N LEU A 181 0.59 10.76 11.82
CA LEU A 181 -0.51 10.86 10.87
C LEU A 181 -1.41 9.63 11.01
N THR A 182 -2.70 9.84 11.22
CA THR A 182 -3.67 8.79 11.53
C THR A 182 -5.07 9.14 11.01
N SER A 183 -6.04 8.25 11.25
CA SER A 183 -7.47 8.47 11.00
C SER A 183 -8.29 7.64 11.99
N GLU A 184 -9.41 8.18 12.48
CA GLU A 184 -10.37 7.42 13.30
C GLU A 184 -11.05 6.30 12.51
N ALA A 185 -11.02 6.35 11.17
CA ALA A 185 -11.53 5.29 10.30
C ALA A 185 -10.59 4.08 10.18
N ASP A 186 -9.36 4.17 10.71
CA ASP A 186 -8.47 3.02 10.79
C ASP A 186 -8.93 2.08 11.90
N ILE A 187 -9.19 0.81 11.56
CA ILE A 187 -9.58 -0.22 12.52
C ILE A 187 -8.55 -0.41 13.65
N GLN A 188 -7.28 -0.06 13.40
CA GLN A 188 -6.21 -0.15 14.39
C GLN A 188 -6.09 1.10 15.27
N TYR A 189 -6.77 2.20 14.95
CA TYR A 189 -6.60 3.48 15.64
C TYR A 189 -6.88 3.38 17.15
N GLU A 190 -8.00 2.75 17.52
CA GLU A 190 -8.47 2.67 18.90
C GLU A 190 -7.51 1.89 19.80
N SER A 191 -6.88 0.82 19.30
CA SER A 191 -5.96 -0.01 20.08
C SER A 191 -4.51 0.44 19.96
N GLU A 192 -4.07 0.86 18.77
CA GLU A 192 -2.65 1.06 18.48
C GLU A 192 -2.20 2.52 18.60
N VAL A 193 -3.07 3.50 18.36
CA VAL A 193 -2.63 4.91 18.25
C VAL A 193 -3.23 5.76 19.35
N LYS A 194 -4.56 5.77 19.46
CA LYS A 194 -5.32 6.62 20.38
C LYS A 194 -4.82 6.57 21.84
N PRO A 195 -4.52 5.40 22.44
CA PRO A 195 -4.11 5.33 23.84
C PRO A 195 -2.80 6.07 24.13
N TYR A 196 -1.94 6.24 23.12
CA TYR A 196 -0.60 6.77 23.27
C TYR A 196 -0.44 8.23 22.87
N ILE A 197 -1.46 8.84 22.23
CA ILE A 197 -1.45 10.25 21.86
C ILE A 197 -1.09 11.19 23.03
N PRO A 198 -1.62 11.01 24.27
CA PRO A 198 -1.26 11.87 25.39
C PRO A 198 0.24 11.86 25.72
N GLU A 199 0.92 10.72 25.59
CA GLU A 199 2.35 10.57 25.89
C GLU A 199 3.25 11.36 24.93
N PHE A 200 2.76 11.66 23.72
CA PHE A 200 3.49 12.51 22.77
C PHE A 200 3.47 13.99 23.14
N ARG A 201 2.59 14.44 24.03
CA ARG A 201 2.44 15.87 24.37
C ARG A 201 3.65 16.46 25.08
N LYS A 202 4.53 15.62 25.63
CA LYS A 202 5.79 16.07 26.23
C LYS A 202 6.83 16.58 25.22
N TYR A 203 6.73 16.22 23.93
CA TYR A 203 7.70 16.64 22.93
C TYR A 203 7.43 18.08 22.46
N GLN A 204 8.49 18.87 22.32
CA GLN A 204 8.40 20.31 22.02
C GLN A 204 7.77 20.62 20.65
N ASN A 205 7.86 19.69 19.70
CA ASN A 205 7.26 19.81 18.37
C ASN A 205 6.56 18.50 17.98
N PHE A 206 5.54 18.14 18.75
CA PHE A 206 4.60 17.10 18.36
C PHE A 206 3.50 17.67 17.46
N ASN A 207 3.21 16.96 16.37
CA ASN A 207 2.21 17.29 15.38
C ASN A 207 1.33 16.07 15.13
N LEU A 208 0.03 16.22 15.31
CA LEU A 208 -0.96 15.17 15.08
C LEU A 208 -1.81 15.56 13.87
N PHE A 209 -1.89 14.68 12.88
CA PHE A 209 -2.76 14.85 11.72
C PHE A 209 -3.83 13.77 11.73
N MET A 210 -5.07 14.19 11.97
CA MET A 210 -6.24 13.33 11.99
C MET A 210 -7.01 13.48 10.67
N ALA A 211 -6.91 12.49 9.78
CA ALA A 211 -7.68 12.50 8.54
C ALA A 211 -9.13 12.07 8.77
N ARG A 212 -10.07 12.87 8.25
CA ARG A 212 -11.51 12.58 8.24
C ARG A 212 -12.02 12.63 6.81
N SER A 213 -12.09 11.46 6.18
CA SER A 213 -12.52 11.30 4.79
C SER A 213 -13.28 10.00 4.60
N MET A 214 -14.40 10.03 3.86
CA MET A 214 -15.07 8.80 3.41
C MET A 214 -14.21 7.93 2.47
N LEU A 215 -13.11 8.47 1.93
CA LEU A 215 -12.15 7.73 1.10
C LEU A 215 -11.15 6.90 1.92
N ILE A 216 -11.18 7.02 3.25
CA ILE A 216 -10.43 6.18 4.18
C ILE A 216 -11.41 5.22 4.84
N ARG A 217 -11.31 3.95 4.50
CA ARG A 217 -12.11 2.84 5.06
C ARG A 217 -11.26 1.66 5.53
N GLU A 218 -9.97 1.66 5.17
CA GLU A 218 -9.02 0.62 5.55
C GLU A 218 -7.67 1.21 5.98
N HIS A 219 -6.94 0.45 6.79
CA HIS A 219 -5.62 0.79 7.31
C HIS A 219 -4.63 1.24 6.22
N ASN A 220 -4.57 0.51 5.10
CA ASN A 220 -3.68 0.82 3.97
C ASN A 220 -4.04 2.13 3.23
N GLN A 221 -5.25 2.66 3.41
CA GLN A 221 -5.69 3.88 2.74
C GLN A 221 -5.25 5.13 3.48
N VAL A 222 -5.08 5.08 4.81
CA VAL A 222 -4.71 6.23 5.65
C VAL A 222 -3.44 6.89 5.13
N THR A 223 -2.37 6.13 4.94
CA THR A 223 -1.11 6.68 4.43
C THR A 223 -1.21 7.16 3.00
N SER A 224 -1.93 6.42 2.15
CA SER A 224 -2.14 6.83 0.76
C SER A 224 -2.84 8.20 0.69
N TYR A 225 -3.75 8.48 1.63
CA TYR A 225 -4.44 9.76 1.73
C TYR A 225 -3.49 10.88 2.18
N HIS A 226 -2.60 10.57 3.13
CA HIS A 226 -1.61 11.50 3.67
C HIS A 226 -0.40 11.77 2.77
N VAL A 227 -0.20 11.03 1.66
CA VAL A 227 0.97 11.20 0.77
C VAL A 227 1.29 12.66 0.41
N PRO A 228 0.32 13.50 -0.03
CA PRO A 228 0.63 14.90 -0.38
C PRO A 228 1.22 15.70 0.79
N LEU A 229 0.64 15.55 1.99
CA LEU A 229 1.13 16.20 3.19
C LEU A 229 2.49 15.65 3.62
N LEU A 230 2.67 14.33 3.58
CA LEU A 230 3.94 13.67 3.88
C LEU A 230 5.07 14.20 3.00
N LEU A 231 4.84 14.34 1.69
CA LEU A 231 5.82 14.93 0.78
C LEU A 231 6.16 16.38 1.17
N GLY A 232 5.15 17.18 1.54
CA GLY A 232 5.37 18.54 2.05
C GLY A 232 6.26 18.57 3.30
N ILE A 233 6.01 17.68 4.27
CA ILE A 233 6.81 17.57 5.50
C ILE A 233 8.23 17.09 5.18
N PHE A 234 8.38 16.02 4.38
CA PHE A 234 9.68 15.51 3.96
C PHE A 234 10.52 16.59 3.31
N TYR A 235 9.94 17.38 2.41
CA TYR A 235 10.67 18.39 1.66
C TYR A 235 11.04 19.58 2.54
N SER A 236 10.13 20.01 3.42
CA SER A 236 10.40 21.06 4.40
C SER A 236 11.56 20.69 5.32
N LEU A 237 11.51 19.49 5.92
CA LEU A 237 12.59 18.99 6.78
C LEU A 237 13.91 18.84 6.03
N SER A 238 13.87 18.38 4.78
CA SER A 238 15.06 18.26 3.94
C SER A 238 15.76 19.60 3.70
N GLN A 239 15.01 20.70 3.72
CA GLN A 239 15.53 22.07 3.57
C GLN A 239 15.86 22.73 4.91
N GLY A 240 15.75 22.01 6.04
CA GLY A 240 15.92 22.58 7.38
C GLY A 240 14.77 23.47 7.84
N ALA A 241 13.72 23.63 7.04
CA ALA A 241 12.50 24.32 7.42
C ALA A 241 11.63 23.35 8.24
N VAL A 242 11.77 23.39 9.57
CA VAL A 242 11.08 22.47 10.49
C VAL A 242 9.65 22.94 10.77
N PRO A 243 8.60 22.28 10.23
CA PRO A 243 7.24 22.75 10.43
C PRO A 243 6.73 22.49 11.86
N ARG A 244 5.84 23.38 12.34
CA ARG A 244 5.10 23.26 13.59
C ARG A 244 3.62 23.53 13.31
N TYR A 245 2.85 22.46 13.16
CA TYR A 245 1.42 22.50 12.86
C TYR A 245 0.54 22.30 14.10
N GLY A 246 1.04 21.55 15.10
CA GLY A 246 0.23 21.15 16.26
C GLY A 246 -0.80 20.08 15.88
N ASP A 247 -2.03 20.24 16.37
CA ASP A 247 -3.13 19.32 16.07
C ASP A 247 -3.90 19.81 14.86
N CYS A 248 -3.96 18.96 13.83
CA CYS A 248 -4.60 19.25 12.57
C CYS A 248 -5.65 18.18 12.25
N GLU A 249 -6.89 18.61 12.12
CA GLU A 249 -7.93 17.80 11.51
C GLU A 249 -7.93 18.05 10.00
N LEU A 250 -7.73 16.99 9.21
CA LEU A 250 -7.73 17.06 7.75
C LEU A 250 -9.10 16.62 7.24
N THR A 251 -10.02 17.57 7.17
CA THR A 251 -11.39 17.35 6.70
C THR A 251 -11.42 17.25 5.18
N ALA A 252 -11.99 16.17 4.65
CA ALA A 252 -12.22 16.00 3.22
C ALA A 252 -13.61 16.51 2.81
N ASP A 253 -13.81 16.59 1.48
CA ASP A 253 -15.15 16.66 0.93
C ASP A 253 -15.90 15.35 1.20
N ASN A 254 -16.97 15.47 1.98
CA ASN A 254 -17.87 14.38 2.32
C ASN A 254 -19.23 14.47 1.58
N THR A 255 -19.26 15.15 0.43
CA THR A 255 -20.44 15.21 -0.43
C THR A 255 -20.83 13.82 -0.94
N LEU A 256 -22.12 13.52 -0.86
CA LEU A 256 -22.76 12.39 -1.53
C LEU A 256 -23.43 12.89 -2.81
N LEU A 257 -23.27 12.15 -3.91
CA LEU A 257 -23.95 12.49 -5.15
C LEU A 257 -25.33 11.84 -5.23
N PRO A 258 -26.32 12.49 -5.86
CA PRO A 258 -27.58 11.84 -6.15
C PRO A 258 -27.36 10.69 -7.13
N ARG A 259 -28.15 9.63 -6.99
CA ARG A 259 -28.17 8.51 -7.93
C ARG A 259 -28.44 9.02 -9.35
N PRO A 260 -27.58 8.75 -10.34
CA PRO A 260 -27.82 9.21 -11.70
C PRO A 260 -28.97 8.43 -12.36
N LEU A 261 -29.75 9.11 -13.20
CA LEU A 261 -30.82 8.48 -13.98
C LEU A 261 -30.29 7.49 -15.03
N LYS A 262 -29.11 7.79 -15.60
CA LYS A 262 -28.42 6.94 -16.57
C LYS A 262 -26.96 6.79 -16.14
N PRO A 263 -26.65 5.80 -15.29
CA PRO A 263 -25.29 5.51 -14.87
C PRO A 263 -24.38 5.19 -16.07
N GLN A 264 -23.19 5.77 -16.10
CA GLN A 264 -22.21 5.50 -17.16
C GLN A 264 -21.43 4.22 -16.83
N PRO A 265 -21.39 3.21 -17.71
CA PRO A 265 -20.57 2.03 -17.47
C PRO A 265 -19.07 2.33 -17.62
N VAL A 266 -18.26 1.71 -16.76
CA VAL A 266 -16.80 1.69 -16.84
C VAL A 266 -16.36 0.24 -16.91
N ALA A 267 -15.65 -0.11 -17.99
CA ALA A 267 -15.14 -1.45 -18.26
C ALA A 267 -13.69 -1.33 -18.73
N VAL A 268 -12.73 -1.51 -17.83
CA VAL A 268 -11.30 -1.29 -18.12
C VAL A 268 -10.48 -2.51 -17.70
N LEU A 269 -9.78 -3.12 -18.63
CA LEU A 269 -8.82 -4.19 -18.38
C LEU A 269 -7.54 -3.62 -17.77
N LYS A 270 -7.12 -4.15 -16.62
CA LYS A 270 -5.91 -3.70 -15.91
C LYS A 270 -4.80 -4.73 -15.94
N LYS A 271 -5.16 -6.02 -15.91
CA LYS A 271 -4.22 -7.13 -16.03
C LYS A 271 -4.86 -8.23 -16.85
N VAL A 272 -4.04 -8.91 -17.64
CA VAL A 272 -4.43 -10.14 -18.31
C VAL A 272 -3.26 -11.08 -18.38
N ALA A 273 -3.52 -12.35 -18.16
CA ALA A 273 -2.61 -13.43 -18.48
C ALA A 273 -3.39 -14.55 -19.16
N VAL A 274 -2.68 -15.42 -19.89
CA VAL A 274 -3.24 -16.64 -20.47
C VAL A 274 -2.33 -17.82 -20.19
N LYS A 275 -2.93 -19.00 -19.99
CA LYS A 275 -2.22 -20.28 -19.85
C LYS A 275 -3.03 -21.35 -20.56
N ASN A 276 -2.52 -21.86 -21.67
CA ASN A 276 -3.30 -22.72 -22.59
C ASN A 276 -4.63 -22.02 -22.92
N ALA A 277 -5.77 -22.69 -22.73
CA ALA A 277 -7.12 -22.17 -22.94
C ALA A 277 -7.71 -21.42 -21.72
N LEU A 278 -6.92 -21.17 -20.67
CA LEU A 278 -7.35 -20.38 -19.51
C LEU A 278 -7.03 -18.90 -19.71
N LEU A 279 -8.04 -18.05 -19.53
CA LEU A 279 -7.93 -16.59 -19.50
C LEU A 279 -7.98 -16.07 -18.05
N PHE A 280 -7.10 -15.15 -17.70
CA PHE A 280 -7.05 -14.53 -16.37
C PHE A 280 -7.20 -13.01 -16.50
N PRO A 281 -8.40 -12.48 -16.80
CA PRO A 281 -8.60 -11.05 -16.95
C PRO A 281 -8.96 -10.43 -15.60
N GLU A 282 -8.37 -9.28 -15.30
CA GLU A 282 -8.69 -8.49 -14.12
C GLU A 282 -8.81 -7.01 -14.48
N GLY A 283 -9.74 -6.31 -13.86
CA GLY A 283 -9.92 -4.89 -14.11
C GLY A 283 -11.13 -4.29 -13.42
N ILE A 284 -11.57 -3.15 -13.94
CA ILE A 284 -12.64 -2.34 -13.35
C ILE A 284 -13.94 -2.59 -14.13
N ALA A 285 -15.01 -2.89 -13.39
CA ALA A 285 -16.37 -2.99 -13.87
C ALA A 285 -17.31 -2.29 -12.88
N VAL A 286 -17.80 -1.11 -13.23
CA VAL A 286 -18.78 -0.37 -12.42
C VAL A 286 -19.80 0.37 -13.28
N LEU A 287 -20.92 0.74 -12.67
CA LEU A 287 -21.82 1.76 -13.19
C LEU A 287 -21.60 3.04 -12.37
N LYS A 288 -20.99 4.08 -12.95
CA LYS A 288 -20.67 5.32 -12.20
C LYS A 288 -21.93 5.92 -11.59
N GLY A 289 -21.84 6.26 -10.31
CA GLY A 289 -22.92 6.81 -9.49
C GLY A 289 -23.78 5.78 -8.79
N LEU A 290 -23.56 4.48 -9.03
CA LEU A 290 -24.19 3.40 -8.27
C LEU A 290 -23.16 2.74 -7.36
N ASP A 291 -23.47 2.64 -6.07
CA ASP A 291 -22.58 1.98 -5.13
C ASP A 291 -22.64 0.45 -5.30
N CYS A 292 -21.48 -0.18 -5.19
CA CYS A 292 -21.31 -1.61 -5.10
C CYS A 292 -20.46 -1.95 -3.88
N THR A 293 -21.05 -1.66 -2.71
CA THR A 293 -20.43 -1.88 -1.39
C THR A 293 -20.34 -3.37 -1.08
N GLU A 294 -21.41 -4.10 -1.39
CA GLU A 294 -21.57 -5.52 -1.11
C GLU A 294 -21.43 -6.39 -2.36
N TYR A 295 -21.02 -7.64 -2.17
CA TYR A 295 -20.87 -8.57 -3.29
C TYR A 295 -22.21 -8.87 -4.01
N GLN A 296 -23.35 -8.63 -3.39
CA GLN A 296 -24.65 -8.82 -4.05
C GLN A 296 -25.07 -7.62 -4.91
N ASP A 297 -24.45 -6.45 -4.71
CA ASP A 297 -24.88 -5.22 -5.37
C ASP A 297 -24.54 -5.19 -6.85
N ILE A 298 -23.48 -5.91 -7.24
CA ILE A 298 -22.94 -5.91 -8.60
C ILE A 298 -22.71 -7.31 -9.15
N GLN A 299 -23.07 -7.52 -10.41
CA GLN A 299 -22.82 -8.72 -11.20
C GLN A 299 -22.11 -8.31 -12.49
N VAL A 300 -21.12 -9.10 -12.90
CA VAL A 300 -20.35 -8.86 -14.11
C VAL A 300 -20.30 -10.15 -14.94
N ASP A 301 -20.70 -10.04 -16.20
CA ASP A 301 -20.60 -11.10 -17.19
C ASP A 301 -19.63 -10.65 -18.29
N LEU A 302 -18.64 -11.49 -18.63
CA LEU A 302 -17.70 -11.27 -19.72
C LEU A 302 -18.30 -11.83 -21.01
N VAL A 303 -18.42 -10.97 -22.02
CA VAL A 303 -19.09 -11.27 -23.28
C VAL A 303 -18.06 -11.35 -24.40
N PHE A 304 -18.08 -12.45 -25.14
CA PHE A 304 -17.24 -12.70 -26.31
C PHE A 304 -18.10 -12.54 -27.55
N LYS A 305 -17.84 -11.49 -28.34
CA LYS A 305 -18.68 -11.14 -29.49
C LYS A 305 -17.90 -11.23 -30.80
N ALA A 306 -18.50 -11.93 -31.76
CA ALA A 306 -18.13 -11.94 -33.19
C ALA A 306 -19.40 -11.67 -34.03
N ASP A 307 -19.27 -11.51 -35.35
CA ASP A 307 -20.33 -11.00 -36.24
C ASP A 307 -21.73 -11.64 -36.03
N ASN A 308 -21.79 -12.95 -35.80
CA ASN A 308 -23.03 -13.70 -35.55
C ASN A 308 -22.94 -14.65 -34.36
N PHE A 309 -22.02 -14.39 -33.43
CA PHE A 309 -21.80 -15.24 -32.27
C PHE A 309 -21.62 -14.39 -31.03
N GLU A 310 -22.30 -14.77 -29.96
CA GLU A 310 -22.13 -14.17 -28.65
C GLU A 310 -22.16 -15.27 -27.59
N GLU A 311 -21.16 -15.29 -26.72
CA GLU A 311 -21.12 -16.17 -25.56
C GLU A 311 -20.77 -15.37 -24.31
N LEU A 312 -21.43 -15.70 -23.20
CA LEU A 312 -21.33 -14.98 -21.94
C LEU A 312 -20.79 -15.89 -20.86
N PHE A 313 -19.83 -15.39 -20.10
CA PHE A 313 -19.25 -16.08 -18.96
C PHE A 313 -19.40 -15.22 -17.71
N ARG A 314 -20.09 -15.74 -16.69
CA ARG A 314 -20.12 -15.14 -15.37
C ARG A 314 -18.71 -15.13 -14.79
N ILE A 315 -18.20 -13.95 -14.45
CA ILE A 315 -16.91 -13.80 -13.79
C ILE A 315 -17.08 -13.38 -12.33
N ALA A 316 -16.04 -13.62 -11.54
CA ALA A 316 -16.02 -13.24 -10.13
C ALA A 316 -15.63 -11.76 -9.97
N LYS A 317 -15.64 -11.32 -8.72
CA LYS A 317 -15.25 -9.97 -8.34
C LYS A 317 -14.49 -9.99 -7.03
N ALA A 318 -13.59 -9.03 -6.86
CA ALA A 318 -12.74 -8.89 -5.68
C ALA A 318 -12.99 -7.57 -4.96
N HIS A 319 -12.74 -7.57 -3.66
CA HIS A 319 -12.70 -6.37 -2.85
C HIS A 319 -11.45 -5.53 -3.18
N ARG A 320 -11.63 -4.32 -3.69
CA ARG A 320 -10.57 -3.34 -4.02
C ARG A 320 -10.96 -1.92 -3.60
N PRO A 321 -10.78 -1.53 -2.33
CA PRO A 321 -11.24 -0.23 -1.84
C PRO A 321 -10.60 1.00 -2.46
N ILE A 322 -9.42 0.82 -3.04
CA ILE A 322 -8.74 1.87 -3.79
C ILE A 322 -9.56 2.36 -5.00
N LEU A 323 -10.47 1.53 -5.54
CA LEU A 323 -11.33 1.90 -6.67
C LEU A 323 -12.21 3.10 -6.35
N THR A 324 -12.77 3.15 -5.14
CA THR A 324 -13.58 4.29 -4.68
C THR A 324 -12.81 5.61 -4.78
N ARG A 325 -11.51 5.60 -4.48
CA ARG A 325 -10.67 6.79 -4.65
C ARG A 325 -10.31 7.06 -6.11
N GLN A 326 -10.00 6.01 -6.88
CA GLN A 326 -9.62 6.15 -8.30
C GLN A 326 -10.77 6.67 -9.17
N LEU A 327 -12.00 6.31 -8.81
CA LEU A 327 -13.22 6.66 -9.55
C LEU A 327 -13.97 7.83 -8.91
N TYR A 328 -13.39 8.48 -7.89
CA TYR A 328 -13.98 9.64 -7.24
C TYR A 328 -14.19 10.77 -8.24
N ASP A 329 -15.38 11.35 -8.25
CA ASP A 329 -15.81 12.32 -9.26
C ASP A 329 -16.82 13.31 -8.67
N GLY A 330 -16.35 14.22 -7.82
CA GLY A 330 -17.17 15.27 -7.21
C GLY A 330 -18.05 14.83 -6.03
N GLY A 331 -18.05 13.55 -5.67
CA GLY A 331 -18.64 13.06 -4.43
C GLY A 331 -18.48 11.56 -4.25
N PHE A 332 -18.83 11.11 -3.05
CA PHE A 332 -18.57 9.75 -2.61
C PHE A 332 -19.59 8.76 -3.16
N VAL A 333 -19.05 7.71 -3.78
CA VAL A 333 -19.77 6.50 -4.19
C VAL A 333 -18.82 5.33 -3.94
N ASN A 334 -19.31 4.30 -3.25
CA ASN A 334 -18.49 3.14 -2.90
C ASN A 334 -18.42 2.16 -4.07
N TYR A 335 -17.23 1.90 -4.60
CA TYR A 335 -16.96 0.98 -5.70
C TYR A 335 -16.13 -0.24 -5.29
N ASP A 336 -16.14 -0.61 -4.01
CA ASP A 336 -15.19 -1.57 -3.45
C ASP A 336 -15.32 -2.97 -4.08
N LYS A 337 -16.49 -3.36 -4.60
CA LYS A 337 -16.68 -4.64 -5.33
C LYS A 337 -16.62 -4.50 -6.85
N GLY A 338 -16.15 -3.35 -7.36
CA GLY A 338 -16.04 -3.05 -8.78
C GLY A 338 -14.84 -3.67 -9.50
N TRP A 339 -14.05 -4.53 -8.84
CA TRP A 339 -12.94 -5.24 -9.49
C TRP A 339 -13.40 -6.59 -10.01
N PHE A 340 -13.40 -6.79 -11.32
CA PHE A 340 -13.69 -8.11 -11.90
C PHE A 340 -12.43 -8.99 -11.92
N CYS A 341 -12.61 -10.29 -11.76
CA CYS A 341 -11.55 -11.31 -11.85
C CYS A 341 -12.15 -12.71 -12.12
N THR A 342 -11.32 -13.73 -12.26
CA THR A 342 -11.80 -15.12 -12.32
C THR A 342 -12.07 -15.68 -10.93
N LEU A 343 -12.97 -16.67 -10.84
CA LEU A 343 -13.29 -17.32 -9.57
C LEU A 343 -12.02 -17.88 -8.95
N ARG A 344 -11.72 -17.47 -7.71
CA ARG A 344 -10.50 -17.86 -6.96
C ARG A 344 -9.18 -17.59 -7.70
N TYR A 345 -9.19 -16.74 -8.73
CA TYR A 345 -8.04 -16.51 -9.61
C TYR A 345 -7.54 -17.78 -10.34
N GLU A 346 -8.40 -18.78 -10.54
CA GLU A 346 -8.05 -20.08 -11.15
C GLU A 346 -8.08 -20.06 -12.70
N GLY A 347 -8.56 -18.96 -13.29
CA GLY A 347 -8.68 -18.79 -14.74
C GLY A 347 -10.08 -19.17 -15.25
N LEU A 348 -10.46 -18.57 -16.38
CA LEU A 348 -11.70 -18.88 -17.10
C LEU A 348 -11.35 -19.80 -18.27
N SER A 349 -11.90 -21.01 -18.28
CA SER A 349 -11.71 -21.94 -19.39
C SER A 349 -12.51 -21.50 -20.62
N LEU A 350 -11.82 -21.40 -21.75
CA LEU A 350 -12.37 -21.07 -23.06
C LEU A 350 -12.31 -22.26 -24.03
N GLU A 351 -12.24 -23.49 -23.51
CA GLU A 351 -12.20 -24.70 -24.35
C GLU A 351 -13.47 -24.89 -25.19
N ALA A 352 -14.63 -24.49 -24.65
CA ALA A 352 -15.92 -24.58 -25.32
C ALA A 352 -16.16 -23.46 -26.35
N LEU A 353 -15.50 -22.31 -26.19
CA LEU A 353 -15.63 -21.16 -27.09
C LEU A 353 -15.08 -21.54 -28.47
N PRO A 354 -15.77 -21.39 -29.60
CA PRO A 354 -15.24 -21.77 -30.91
C PRO A 354 -13.92 -21.07 -31.29
N ALA A 355 -13.18 -21.61 -32.26
CA ALA A 355 -11.98 -20.95 -32.78
C ALA A 355 -12.40 -19.69 -33.56
N GLY A 356 -11.68 -18.59 -33.35
CA GLY A 356 -12.04 -17.30 -33.93
C GLY A 356 -11.54 -16.13 -33.09
N THR A 357 -11.81 -14.92 -33.59
CA THR A 357 -11.49 -13.67 -32.90
C THR A 357 -12.76 -13.03 -32.37
N TYR A 358 -12.72 -12.64 -31.11
CA TYR A 358 -13.85 -12.08 -30.38
C TYR A 358 -13.46 -10.73 -29.78
N GLN A 359 -14.32 -9.73 -29.95
CA GLN A 359 -14.24 -8.52 -29.14
C GLN A 359 -14.85 -8.79 -27.77
N LEU A 360 -14.19 -8.30 -26.72
CA LEU A 360 -14.65 -8.46 -25.35
C LEU A 360 -15.51 -7.29 -24.91
N PHE A 361 -16.64 -7.60 -24.27
CA PHE A 361 -17.51 -6.64 -23.60
C PHE A 361 -17.76 -7.09 -22.16
N LEU A 362 -18.17 -6.15 -21.30
CA LEU A 362 -18.72 -6.45 -19.99
C LEU A 362 -20.18 -6.06 -19.94
N ASP A 363 -21.00 -7.01 -19.50
CA ASP A 363 -22.35 -6.76 -19.01
C ASP A 363 -22.28 -6.53 -17.51
N ILE A 364 -22.65 -5.32 -17.09
CA ILE A 364 -22.55 -4.87 -15.71
C ILE A 364 -23.97 -4.62 -15.21
N THR A 365 -24.41 -5.44 -14.26
CA THR A 365 -25.66 -5.21 -13.51
C THR A 365 -25.29 -4.71 -12.13
N CYS A 366 -25.71 -3.49 -11.78
CA CYS A 366 -25.52 -2.92 -10.44
C CYS A 366 -26.84 -2.35 -9.94
N GLN A 367 -27.30 -2.77 -8.76
CA GLN A 367 -28.55 -2.31 -8.14
C GLN A 367 -29.74 -2.26 -9.12
N GLN A 368 -29.99 -3.38 -9.82
CA GLN A 368 -31.06 -3.56 -10.83
C GLN A 368 -30.91 -2.71 -12.10
N THR A 369 -29.85 -1.91 -12.24
CA THR A 369 -29.51 -1.22 -13.48
C THR A 369 -28.50 -2.04 -14.25
N TRP A 370 -28.70 -2.20 -15.55
CA TRP A 370 -27.83 -2.95 -16.44
C TRP A 370 -27.25 -2.03 -17.52
N ALA A 371 -25.98 -2.21 -17.86
CA ALA A 371 -25.38 -1.65 -19.06
C ALA A 371 -24.28 -2.55 -19.61
N ARG A 372 -24.13 -2.54 -20.95
CA ARG A 372 -23.04 -3.17 -21.68
C ARG A 372 -22.01 -2.14 -22.09
N LYS A 373 -20.72 -2.47 -21.96
CA LYS A 373 -19.62 -1.65 -22.48
C LYS A 373 -18.50 -2.53 -23.06
N ALA A 374 -17.87 -2.09 -24.15
CA ALA A 374 -16.66 -2.73 -24.66
C ALA A 374 -15.57 -2.71 -23.59
N LEU A 375 -14.85 -3.82 -23.45
CA LEU A 375 -13.73 -3.87 -22.53
C LEU A 375 -12.57 -3.08 -23.14
N GLU A 376 -12.13 -2.04 -22.46
CA GLU A 376 -11.11 -1.11 -22.95
C GLU A 376 -9.78 -1.29 -22.20
N THR A 377 -8.66 -0.94 -22.83
CA THR A 377 -7.36 -0.81 -22.15
C THR A 377 -7.07 0.65 -21.81
N GLU A 378 -6.04 0.87 -20.98
CA GLU A 378 -5.43 2.20 -20.88
C GLU A 378 -4.88 2.65 -22.25
N PRO A 379 -4.82 3.98 -22.53
CA PRO A 379 -4.30 4.49 -23.80
C PRO A 379 -2.87 4.03 -24.11
N SER A 380 -2.04 3.87 -23.08
CA SER A 380 -0.65 3.38 -23.22
C SER A 380 -0.54 1.93 -23.71
N GLN A 381 -1.64 1.17 -23.65
CA GLN A 381 -1.72 -0.22 -24.07
C GLN A 381 -2.64 -0.39 -25.28
N ALA A 382 -3.03 0.68 -25.96
CA ALA A 382 -3.79 0.58 -27.20
C ALA A 382 -2.92 0.01 -28.33
N ASN A 383 -3.50 -0.83 -29.19
CA ASN A 383 -2.81 -1.47 -30.32
C ASN A 383 -1.62 -2.35 -29.88
N ALA A 384 -1.78 -3.10 -28.80
CA ALA A 384 -0.72 -3.92 -28.22
C ALA A 384 -1.15 -5.38 -28.06
N MET A 385 -0.19 -6.30 -28.22
CA MET A 385 -0.36 -7.68 -27.76
C MET A 385 -0.26 -7.70 -26.24
N LEU A 386 -1.30 -8.16 -25.55
CA LEU A 386 -1.43 -8.08 -24.10
C LEU A 386 -1.01 -9.38 -23.41
N ALA A 387 -1.36 -10.54 -23.96
CA ALA A 387 -0.96 -11.85 -23.45
C ALA A 387 -1.06 -12.93 -24.54
N VAL A 388 -0.18 -13.92 -24.52
CA VAL A 388 -0.14 -15.00 -25.53
C VAL A 388 0.11 -16.36 -24.87
N SER A 389 -0.58 -17.39 -25.35
CA SER A 389 -0.34 -18.80 -25.08
C SER A 389 -0.41 -19.61 -26.38
N GLU A 390 -0.26 -20.93 -26.26
CA GLU A 390 -0.46 -21.88 -27.35
C GLU A 390 -1.88 -21.84 -27.92
N ALA A 391 -2.90 -21.55 -27.10
CA ALA A 391 -4.30 -21.59 -27.53
C ALA A 391 -4.95 -20.20 -27.66
N LEU A 392 -4.42 -19.17 -27.00
CA LEU A 392 -5.04 -17.84 -26.89
C LEU A 392 -4.07 -16.70 -27.23
N GLU A 393 -4.57 -15.68 -27.90
CA GLU A 393 -3.92 -14.38 -28.07
C GLU A 393 -4.87 -13.28 -27.61
N VAL A 394 -4.47 -12.50 -26.62
CA VAL A 394 -5.23 -11.32 -26.15
C VAL A 394 -4.49 -10.09 -26.64
N PHE A 395 -5.18 -9.22 -27.36
CA PHE A 395 -4.61 -7.99 -27.89
C PHE A 395 -5.62 -6.85 -27.77
N SER A 396 -5.14 -5.62 -27.91
CA SER A 396 -6.00 -4.45 -28.04
C SER A 396 -5.92 -3.87 -29.44
N HIS A 397 -7.01 -3.30 -29.92
CA HIS A 397 -7.07 -2.52 -31.15
C HIS A 397 -8.00 -1.33 -30.96
N GLU A 398 -7.51 -0.12 -31.28
CA GLU A 398 -8.23 1.14 -31.02
C GLU A 398 -8.71 1.26 -29.55
N GLY A 399 -7.95 0.69 -28.62
CA GLY A 399 -8.27 0.66 -27.19
C GLY A 399 -9.26 -0.43 -26.76
N ASN A 400 -9.94 -1.10 -27.69
CA ASN A 400 -10.82 -2.23 -27.37
C ASN A 400 -10.03 -3.53 -27.22
N VAL A 401 -10.46 -4.41 -26.32
CA VAL A 401 -9.82 -5.71 -26.08
C VAL A 401 -10.44 -6.78 -26.97
N TYR A 402 -9.57 -7.56 -27.60
CA TYR A 402 -9.90 -8.71 -28.41
C TYR A 402 -9.17 -9.94 -27.89
N ILE A 403 -9.75 -11.10 -28.17
CA ILE A 403 -9.12 -12.39 -27.95
C ILE A 403 -9.30 -13.28 -29.18
N THR A 404 -8.23 -13.91 -29.61
CA THR A 404 -8.24 -14.95 -30.62
C THR A 404 -8.05 -16.30 -29.93
N ARG A 405 -9.05 -17.18 -30.07
CA ARG A 405 -8.86 -18.62 -29.82
C ARG A 405 -8.32 -19.27 -31.08
N LYS A 406 -7.13 -19.84 -30.99
CA LYS A 406 -6.48 -20.53 -32.11
C LYS A 406 -7.20 -21.85 -32.40
N ALA A 407 -7.32 -22.17 -33.69
CA ALA A 407 -7.82 -23.47 -34.11
C ALA A 407 -6.74 -24.53 -33.84
N GLY A 408 -6.92 -25.29 -32.77
CA GLY A 408 -6.08 -26.45 -32.42
C GLY A 408 -4.71 -26.07 -31.84
N LEU A 409 -4.38 -26.76 -30.75
CA LEU A 409 -3.56 -27.96 -30.95
C LEU A 409 -4.49 -29.12 -31.28
#